data_AF-A0A651EV13-F1
#
_entry.id   AF-A0A651EV13-F1
#
_cell.length_a   1.000
_cell.length_b   1.000
_cell.length_c   1.000
_cell.angle_alpha   90.00
_cell.angle_beta   90.00
_cell.angle_gamma   90.00
#
_symmetry.space_group_name_H-M   'P 1'
#
loop_
_entity.id
_entity.type
_entity.pdbx_description
1 polymer ?
#
loop_
_entity_poly.entity_id
_entity_poly.type
_entity_poly.pdbx_seq_one_letter_code
_entity_poly.pdbx_strand_id
1 'polypeptide(L)'
;MKLWTTLFISLFISILQANQLDMRISYGRYFPSPDQSVLETYYVFSGNSVTLIPNEEGLPQGSIRVEISFYQEDSLTGMHAFMIRTPAGGDVQQFFTHTERVGIEPGIYDVHLKVTDHNNENESHNFNVRINLNGPEKAGLSDVNVLAEFQKAQPGSLISRAGYDLIPFVPKGSFVFSDNMPKLQFYTELYNRTSADDTIYPFITKFYIERAEEPGPLPRLSGFQRIDRTTEVTPMLKSFDISDLPSGNYFFVIEVISQKNKIMDSQSIYFQRINAETESQLAYMEVDKSQISDQLKGTFVDLYINEDSILSFVDFLHPIADFQERRAIESLTEEADTDKLKLFFYTFWSKKYPIDAYEKWNNYYAEVRHVNKLYGMRVLPGYQSDRGRIYLQYGPPSLVEDRRFETGTYPFEIWQYDQLKSNSTRDQIDRIFVFVDREVNTNRYRLVHSTAQGERYNEFWMRELQPGRQVGETFDDDASMQRRNELMRRGDWGSRALDNMIINPSSMGRYGRW
;
A
#
# COMPACT_ATOMS: atom_id res chain seq x y z
N MET A 1 51.45 57.34 0.43
CA MET A 1 50.76 56.26 -0.31
C MET A 1 49.65 55.72 0.58
N LYS A 2 48.39 56.00 0.25
CA LYS A 2 47.21 55.40 0.91
C LYS A 2 46.80 54.21 0.05
N LEU A 3 46.98 52.99 0.56
CA LEU A 3 46.45 51.78 -0.06
C LEU A 3 45.02 51.58 0.45
N TRP A 4 44.06 51.71 -0.45
CA TRP A 4 42.69 51.24 -0.27
C TRP A 4 42.69 49.74 -0.58
N THR A 5 42.30 48.91 0.38
CA THR A 5 41.93 47.51 0.14
C THR A 5 40.43 47.40 0.24
N THR A 6 39.79 47.32 -0.91
CA THR A 6 38.37 47.09 -1.12
C THR A 6 38.02 45.68 -0.64
N LEU A 7 37.15 45.56 0.37
CA LEU A 7 36.62 44.30 0.85
C LEU A 7 35.50 43.84 -0.11
N PHE A 8 35.76 42.81 -0.92
CA PHE A 8 34.76 42.15 -1.75
C PHE A 8 33.93 41.21 -0.84
N ILE A 9 32.74 41.65 -0.43
CA ILE A 9 31.77 40.78 0.24
C ILE A 9 31.05 39.98 -0.85
N SER A 10 31.46 38.73 -1.03
CA SER A 10 30.72 37.76 -1.85
C SER A 10 29.46 37.34 -1.10
N LEU A 11 28.31 37.89 -1.51
CA LEU A 11 27.00 37.47 -1.05
C LEU A 11 26.68 36.11 -1.70
N PHE A 12 26.95 35.01 -1.00
CA PHE A 12 26.42 33.70 -1.39
C PHE A 12 24.90 33.73 -1.18
N ILE A 13 24.15 34.00 -2.25
CA ILE A 13 22.73 33.69 -2.29
C ILE A 13 22.65 32.18 -2.51
N SER A 14 22.50 31.44 -1.42
CA SER A 14 22.08 30.04 -1.47
C SER A 14 20.67 30.03 -2.04
N ILE A 15 20.53 29.77 -3.34
CA ILE A 15 19.25 29.39 -3.91
C ILE A 15 18.97 28.01 -3.33
N LEU A 16 18.22 27.97 -2.21
CA LEU A 16 17.66 26.73 -1.69
C LEU A 16 16.87 26.10 -2.84
N GLN A 17 17.25 24.88 -3.19
CA GLN A 17 16.50 24.07 -4.15
C GLN A 17 15.04 24.02 -3.69
N ALA A 18 14.12 24.17 -4.65
CA ALA A 18 12.69 24.02 -4.39
C ALA A 18 12.45 22.60 -3.85
N ASN A 19 12.05 22.49 -2.59
CA ASN A 19 11.68 21.22 -2.00
C ASN A 19 10.35 20.79 -2.64
N GLN A 20 10.31 19.57 -3.17
CA GLN A 20 9.08 18.96 -3.69
C GLN A 20 8.18 18.59 -2.51
N LEU A 21 6.88 18.89 -2.61
CA LEU A 21 5.93 18.65 -1.53
C LEU A 21 5.79 17.14 -1.27
N ASP A 22 6.13 16.71 -0.06
CA ASP A 22 5.95 15.33 0.43
C ASP A 22 4.70 15.29 1.30
N MET A 23 3.61 14.82 0.71
CA MET A 23 2.30 14.74 1.35
C MET A 23 1.58 13.45 0.99
N ARG A 24 0.90 12.89 1.98
CA ARG A 24 0.06 11.70 1.89
C ARG A 24 -1.37 12.10 2.19
N ILE A 25 -2.30 11.57 1.42
CA ILE A 25 -3.71 11.92 1.53
C ILE A 25 -4.51 10.63 1.60
N SER A 26 -5.48 10.58 2.51
CA SER A 26 -6.46 9.50 2.58
C SER A 26 -7.84 10.10 2.82
N TYR A 27 -8.89 9.32 2.64
CA TYR A 27 -10.24 9.75 2.96
C TYR A 27 -11.06 8.64 3.60
N GLY A 28 -12.10 9.03 4.33
CA GLY A 28 -13.10 8.13 4.88
C GLY A 28 -14.50 8.69 4.63
N ARG A 29 -15.43 7.80 4.28
CA ARG A 29 -16.84 8.14 4.05
C ARG A 29 -17.67 7.82 5.28
N TYR A 30 -18.54 8.76 5.64
CA TYR A 30 -19.41 8.67 6.79
C TYR A 30 -20.82 9.16 6.45
N PHE A 31 -21.83 8.61 7.10
CA PHE A 31 -23.25 8.74 6.74
C PHE A 31 -24.11 9.11 7.95
N PRO A 32 -23.92 10.31 8.54
CA PRO A 32 -24.60 10.71 9.78
C PRO A 32 -26.13 10.62 9.68
N SER A 33 -26.72 10.92 8.53
CA SER A 33 -28.16 10.76 8.26
C SER A 33 -28.40 10.21 6.85
N PRO A 34 -29.64 9.79 6.50
CA PRO A 34 -29.95 9.31 5.15
C PRO A 34 -29.78 10.39 4.08
N ASP A 35 -29.97 11.67 4.46
CA ASP A 35 -29.92 12.82 3.57
C ASP A 35 -28.57 13.55 3.65
N GLN A 36 -27.59 13.04 4.39
CA GLN A 36 -26.30 13.72 4.56
C GLN A 36 -25.15 12.72 4.60
N SER A 37 -24.18 12.97 3.74
CA SER A 37 -22.90 12.29 3.71
C SER A 37 -21.77 13.22 4.11
N VAL A 38 -20.70 12.65 4.64
CA VAL A 38 -19.50 13.38 5.03
C VAL A 38 -18.30 12.70 4.41
N LEU A 39 -17.56 13.46 3.63
CA LEU A 39 -16.22 13.09 3.19
C LEU A 39 -15.22 13.67 4.21
N GLU A 40 -14.55 12.80 4.96
CA GLU A 40 -13.44 13.19 5.82
C GLU A 40 -12.13 12.92 5.08
N THR A 41 -11.26 13.92 4.97
CA THR A 41 -9.95 13.82 4.31
C THR A 41 -8.83 14.02 5.32
N TYR A 42 -7.81 13.18 5.22
CA TYR A 42 -6.66 13.13 6.12
C TYR A 42 -5.40 13.48 5.34
N TYR A 43 -4.62 14.43 5.83
CA TYR A 43 -3.38 14.89 5.21
C TYR A 43 -2.24 14.63 6.19
N VAL A 44 -1.16 14.03 5.70
CA VAL A 44 0.10 13.89 6.44
C VAL A 44 1.22 14.41 5.56
N PHE A 45 1.95 15.43 6.00
CA PHE A 45 3.00 16.04 5.18
C PHE A 45 4.26 16.34 5.97
N SER A 46 5.41 16.29 5.30
CA SER A 46 6.70 16.66 5.90
C SER A 46 6.83 18.18 5.93
N GLY A 47 7.04 18.79 7.10
CA GLY A 47 7.20 20.25 7.19
C GLY A 47 8.38 20.79 6.40
N ASN A 48 9.47 20.01 6.30
CA ASN A 48 10.65 20.35 5.51
C ASN A 48 10.38 20.40 4.00
N SER A 49 9.29 19.76 3.54
CA SER A 49 8.93 19.74 2.12
C SER A 49 8.15 20.97 1.67
N VAL A 50 7.74 21.84 2.61
CA VAL A 50 6.94 23.03 2.32
C VAL A 50 7.83 24.26 2.26
N THR A 51 7.61 25.12 1.27
CA THR A 51 8.30 26.41 1.15
C THR A 51 7.91 27.32 2.31
N LEU A 52 8.88 27.80 3.08
CA LEU A 52 8.66 28.68 4.23
C LEU A 52 8.90 30.14 3.84
N ILE A 53 7.91 30.99 4.08
CA ILE A 53 8.01 32.44 3.92
C ILE A 53 7.69 33.11 5.27
N PRO A 54 8.38 34.20 5.65
CA PRO A 54 8.02 34.98 6.84
C PRO A 54 6.56 35.45 6.79
N ASN A 55 5.80 35.18 7.85
CA ASN A 55 4.43 35.67 8.02
C ASN A 55 4.41 37.17 8.38
N GLU A 56 3.22 37.72 8.68
CA GLU A 56 3.06 39.14 9.06
C GLU A 56 3.87 39.53 10.32
N GLU A 57 4.19 38.57 11.18
CA GLU A 57 5.02 38.76 12.39
C GLU A 57 6.53 38.53 12.12
N GLY A 58 6.91 38.25 10.87
CA GLY A 58 8.28 37.96 10.46
C GLY A 58 8.75 36.54 10.78
N LEU A 59 7.87 35.65 11.23
CA LEU A 59 8.19 34.27 11.58
C LEU A 59 8.05 33.36 10.36
N PRO A 60 9.00 32.47 10.06
CA PRO A 60 8.91 31.56 8.92
C PRO A 60 7.71 30.62 9.09
N GLN A 61 6.88 30.49 8.05
CA GLN A 61 5.70 29.64 8.06
C GLN A 61 5.43 29.02 6.69
N GLY A 62 5.17 27.72 6.66
CA GLY A 62 4.73 26.98 5.48
C GLY A 62 3.21 27.06 5.33
N SER A 63 2.72 27.09 4.09
CA SER A 63 1.29 27.20 3.79
C SER A 63 0.93 26.35 2.59
N ILE A 64 -0.02 25.43 2.75
CA ILE A 64 -0.55 24.57 1.69
C ILE A 64 -2.01 24.94 1.46
N ARG A 65 -2.38 25.22 0.21
CA ARG A 65 -3.77 25.42 -0.21
C ARG A 65 -4.33 24.11 -0.71
N VAL A 66 -5.51 23.74 -0.22
CA VAL A 66 -6.27 22.58 -0.68
C VAL A 66 -7.62 23.03 -1.22
N GLU A 67 -7.97 22.59 -2.41
CA GLU A 67 -9.22 22.87 -3.10
C GLU A 67 -9.88 21.54 -3.48
N ILE A 68 -11.11 21.28 -3.04
CA ILE A 68 -11.90 20.08 -3.31
C ILE A 68 -13.12 20.51 -4.12
N SER A 69 -13.28 19.96 -5.32
CA SER A 69 -14.42 20.21 -6.20
C SER A 69 -15.18 18.91 -6.45
N PHE A 70 -16.50 18.97 -6.41
CA PHE A 70 -17.38 17.81 -6.58
C PHE A 70 -18.16 17.96 -7.89
N TYR A 71 -18.07 16.96 -8.76
CA TYR A 71 -18.77 16.92 -10.04
C TYR A 71 -19.77 15.77 -10.09
N GLN A 72 -20.92 16.00 -10.72
CA GLN A 72 -21.90 14.97 -11.09
C GLN A 72 -22.28 15.18 -12.55
N GLU A 73 -22.16 14.14 -13.38
CA GLU A 73 -22.45 14.23 -14.83
C GLU A 73 -21.77 15.44 -15.49
N ASP A 74 -20.48 15.65 -15.17
CA ASP A 74 -19.64 16.78 -15.60
C ASP A 74 -20.06 18.18 -15.09
N SER A 75 -21.13 18.29 -14.31
CA SER A 75 -21.53 19.54 -13.67
C SER A 75 -20.89 19.71 -12.29
N LEU A 76 -20.29 20.86 -12.03
CA LEU A 76 -19.79 21.22 -10.69
C LEU A 76 -20.98 21.42 -9.73
N THR A 77 -21.05 20.59 -8.70
CA THR A 77 -22.12 20.62 -7.69
C THR A 77 -21.69 21.26 -6.38
N GLY A 78 -20.39 21.32 -6.11
CA GLY A 78 -19.86 21.92 -4.88
C GLY A 78 -18.36 22.13 -4.91
N MET A 79 -17.88 23.05 -4.08
CA MET A 79 -16.45 23.33 -3.90
C MET A 79 -16.15 23.69 -2.45
N HIS A 80 -15.03 23.18 -1.93
CA HIS A 80 -14.52 23.46 -0.59
C HIS A 80 -13.04 23.79 -0.67
N ALA A 81 -12.59 24.86 -0.03
CA ALA A 81 -11.18 25.25 -0.06
C ALA A 81 -10.70 25.69 1.32
N PHE A 82 -9.48 25.28 1.68
CA PHE A 82 -8.90 25.60 2.98
C PHE A 82 -7.37 25.68 2.91
N MET A 83 -6.78 26.22 3.98
CA MET A 83 -5.35 26.41 4.11
C MET A 83 -4.83 25.58 5.28
N ILE A 84 -3.83 24.74 5.03
CA ILE A 84 -3.06 24.04 6.05
C ILE A 84 -1.78 24.85 6.31
N ARG A 85 -1.49 25.18 7.56
CA ARG A 85 -0.30 25.98 7.93
C ARG A 85 0.55 25.24 8.93
N THR A 86 1.88 25.34 8.78
CA THR A 86 2.80 24.90 9.84
C THR A 86 2.77 25.88 11.01
N PRO A 87 3.23 25.50 12.22
CA PRO A 87 3.45 26.44 13.31
C PRO A 87 4.40 27.56 12.88
N ALA A 88 4.06 28.82 13.19
CA ALA A 88 4.90 29.96 12.86
C ALA A 88 6.18 29.94 13.70
N GLY A 89 7.34 29.97 13.05
CA GLY A 89 8.65 29.93 13.72
C GLY A 89 8.95 28.63 14.49
N GLY A 90 8.11 27.62 14.35
CA GLY A 90 8.24 26.34 15.04
C GLY A 90 9.16 25.36 14.31
N ASP A 91 9.44 24.23 14.97
CA ASP A 91 10.18 23.13 14.36
C ASP A 91 9.36 22.48 13.25
N VAL A 92 9.90 22.52 12.02
CA VAL A 92 9.32 21.94 10.81
C VAL A 92 9.93 20.58 10.45
N GLN A 93 10.91 20.08 11.22
CA GLN A 93 11.56 18.78 11.01
C GLN A 93 10.71 17.62 11.54
N GLN A 94 9.40 17.68 11.28
CA GLN A 94 8.44 16.66 11.69
C GLN A 94 7.34 16.50 10.63
N PHE A 95 6.57 15.42 10.76
CA PHE A 95 5.34 15.26 10.01
C PHE A 95 4.20 15.99 10.69
N PHE A 96 3.42 16.71 9.91
CA PHE A 96 2.20 17.38 10.35
C PHE A 96 0.98 16.62 9.85
N THR A 97 -0.09 16.67 10.62
CA THR A 97 -1.36 16.05 10.26
C THR A 97 -2.47 17.10 10.20
N HIS A 98 -3.38 16.96 9.24
CA HIS A 98 -4.60 17.77 9.14
C HIS A 98 -5.78 16.87 8.81
N THR A 99 -6.95 17.14 9.38
CA THR A 99 -8.19 16.46 9.05
C THR A 99 -9.24 17.48 8.66
N GLU A 100 -9.89 17.28 7.52
CA GLU A 100 -10.94 18.16 7.00
C GLU A 100 -12.22 17.37 6.75
N ARG A 101 -13.37 17.94 7.11
CA ARG A 101 -14.69 17.31 6.93
C ARG A 101 -15.55 18.16 6.01
N VAL A 102 -16.03 17.55 4.93
CA VAL A 102 -16.96 18.20 4.00
C VAL A 102 -18.30 17.46 4.04
N GLY A 103 -19.34 18.15 4.50
CA GLY A 103 -20.71 17.67 4.39
C GLY A 103 -21.23 17.85 2.96
N ILE A 104 -21.86 16.83 2.40
CA ILE A 104 -22.36 16.81 1.03
C ILE A 104 -23.58 15.90 0.93
N GLU A 105 -24.47 16.21 0.00
CA GLU A 105 -25.63 15.38 -0.31
C GLU A 105 -25.21 13.97 -0.77
N PRO A 106 -26.03 12.93 -0.52
CA PRO A 106 -25.78 11.60 -1.04
C PRO A 106 -25.71 11.59 -2.57
N GLY A 107 -24.73 10.87 -3.11
CA GLY A 107 -24.57 10.75 -4.55
C GLY A 107 -23.26 10.09 -4.95
N ILE A 108 -23.09 9.88 -6.25
CA ILE A 108 -21.81 9.47 -6.84
C ILE A 108 -21.17 10.74 -7.41
N TYR A 109 -19.94 11.02 -7.01
CA TYR A 109 -19.22 12.23 -7.40
C TYR A 109 -17.88 11.90 -8.02
N ASP A 110 -17.51 12.63 -9.07
CA ASP A 110 -16.12 12.75 -9.51
C ASP A 110 -15.50 13.91 -8.70
N VAL A 111 -14.63 13.58 -7.74
CA VAL A 111 -14.04 14.53 -6.79
C VAL A 111 -12.67 14.94 -7.27
N HIS A 112 -12.49 16.24 -7.56
CA HIS A 112 -11.22 16.83 -7.97
C HIS A 112 -10.60 17.56 -6.78
N LEU A 113 -9.46 17.06 -6.30
CA LEU A 113 -8.65 17.64 -5.25
C LEU A 113 -7.42 18.30 -5.86
N LYS A 114 -7.19 19.57 -5.57
CA LYS A 114 -5.99 20.30 -5.94
C LYS A 114 -5.26 20.74 -4.68
N VAL A 115 -3.98 20.40 -4.59
CA VAL A 115 -3.12 20.81 -3.49
C VAL A 115 -1.95 21.60 -4.04
N THR A 116 -1.69 22.77 -3.46
CA THR A 116 -0.67 23.70 -3.93
C THR A 116 0.13 24.21 -2.75
N ASP A 117 1.46 24.18 -2.84
CA ASP A 117 2.29 24.98 -1.93
C ASP A 117 1.98 26.46 -2.20
N HIS A 118 1.34 27.11 -1.24
CA HIS A 118 0.90 28.49 -1.41
C HIS A 118 2.09 29.46 -1.53
N ASN A 119 3.24 29.08 -1.00
CA ASN A 119 4.46 29.86 -1.05
C ASN A 119 5.30 29.54 -2.31
N ASN A 120 4.91 28.52 -3.09
CA ASN A 120 5.51 28.18 -4.38
C ASN A 120 4.44 27.61 -5.32
N GLU A 121 3.75 28.49 -6.07
CA GLU A 121 2.61 28.10 -6.91
C GLU A 121 2.96 27.11 -8.04
N ASN A 122 4.24 26.96 -8.38
CA ASN A 122 4.69 25.94 -9.34
C ASN A 122 4.58 24.52 -8.78
N GLU A 123 4.60 24.37 -7.46
CA GLU A 123 4.41 23.10 -6.76
C GLU A 123 2.91 22.87 -6.52
N SER A 124 2.23 22.41 -7.57
CA SER A 124 0.79 22.16 -7.56
C SER A 124 0.47 20.77 -8.10
N HIS A 125 -0.36 20.05 -7.35
CA HIS A 125 -0.77 18.68 -7.62
C HIS A 125 -2.29 18.60 -7.71
N ASN A 126 -2.80 17.96 -8.75
CA ASN A 126 -4.23 17.74 -8.94
C ASN A 126 -4.53 16.24 -8.89
N PHE A 127 -5.64 15.85 -8.31
CA PHE A 127 -6.05 14.48 -8.07
C PHE A 127 -7.55 14.36 -8.35
N ASN A 128 -7.96 13.31 -9.04
CA ASN A 128 -9.37 13.07 -9.37
C ASN A 128 -9.73 11.65 -8.93
N VAL A 129 -10.80 11.48 -8.16
CA VAL A 129 -11.27 10.17 -7.67
C VAL A 129 -12.79 10.12 -7.76
N ARG A 130 -13.33 9.00 -8.23
CA ARG A 130 -14.78 8.79 -8.26
C ARG A 130 -15.24 8.15 -6.95
N ILE A 131 -16.03 8.87 -6.17
CA ILE A 131 -16.46 8.45 -4.83
C ILE A 131 -17.98 8.23 -4.80
N ASN A 132 -18.40 7.06 -4.35
CA ASN A 132 -19.80 6.81 -3.98
C ASN A 132 -20.03 7.24 -2.53
N LEU A 133 -20.78 8.32 -2.35
CA LEU A 133 -21.20 8.89 -1.07
C LEU A 133 -22.66 8.57 -0.75
N ASN A 134 -23.27 7.57 -1.39
CA ASN A 134 -24.55 7.04 -0.94
C ASN A 134 -24.33 6.15 0.30
N GLY A 135 -24.99 6.51 1.41
CA GLY A 135 -24.98 5.70 2.62
C GLY A 135 -25.71 4.36 2.46
N PRO A 136 -25.57 3.44 3.42
CA PRO A 136 -26.27 2.17 3.39
C PRO A 136 -27.79 2.36 3.55
N GLU A 137 -28.59 1.71 2.70
CA GLU A 137 -30.06 1.75 2.80
C GLU A 137 -30.60 1.09 4.08
N LYS A 138 -29.87 0.09 4.61
CA LYS A 138 -30.23 -0.67 5.83
C LYS A 138 -29.13 -0.55 6.87
N ALA A 139 -28.62 -1.68 7.38
CA ALA A 139 -27.45 -1.67 8.24
C ALA A 139 -26.18 -1.68 7.38
N GLY A 140 -25.24 -0.79 7.67
CA GLY A 140 -23.95 -0.76 7.00
C GLY A 140 -22.90 0.07 7.74
N LEU A 141 -21.66 -0.06 7.30
CA LEU A 141 -20.48 0.54 7.93
C LEU A 141 -20.03 1.79 7.19
N SER A 142 -19.51 2.76 7.94
CA SER A 142 -18.58 3.75 7.40
C SER A 142 -17.29 3.07 6.98
N ASP A 143 -16.46 3.75 6.19
CA ASP A 143 -15.09 3.28 5.98
C ASP A 143 -14.37 3.09 7.33
N VAL A 144 -13.54 2.06 7.43
CA VAL A 144 -12.65 1.84 8.57
C VAL A 144 -11.47 2.80 8.48
N ASN A 145 -11.35 3.69 9.46
CA ASN A 145 -10.20 4.56 9.65
C ASN A 145 -9.19 3.87 10.58
N VAL A 146 -8.03 3.49 10.04
CA VAL A 146 -6.92 2.94 10.85
C VAL A 146 -6.22 4.10 11.54
N LEU A 147 -5.98 3.95 12.83
CA LEU A 147 -5.48 5.02 13.68
C LEU A 147 -4.03 4.75 14.09
N ALA A 148 -3.22 5.80 14.08
CA ALA A 148 -1.89 5.78 14.70
C ALA A 148 -2.03 5.88 16.22
N GLU A 149 -2.97 6.70 16.69
CA GLU A 149 -3.29 6.88 18.10
C GLU A 149 -4.71 7.44 18.25
N PHE A 150 -5.29 7.29 19.44
CA PHE A 150 -6.47 8.04 19.83
C PHE A 150 -6.41 8.38 21.32
N GLN A 151 -7.01 9.51 21.68
CA GLN A 151 -7.13 9.94 23.08
C GLN A 151 -8.49 10.58 23.33
N LYS A 152 -8.89 10.71 24.59
CA LYS A 152 -10.15 11.38 24.92
C LYS A 152 -10.08 12.85 24.51
N ALA A 153 -11.08 13.31 23.76
CA ALA A 153 -11.10 14.67 23.23
C ALA A 153 -11.20 15.71 24.35
N GLN A 154 -10.43 16.79 24.21
CA GLN A 154 -10.61 17.99 25.02
C GLN A 154 -11.75 18.85 24.46
N PRO A 155 -12.43 19.66 25.30
CA PRO A 155 -13.46 20.58 24.83
C PRO A 155 -12.93 21.51 23.73
N GLY A 156 -13.63 21.56 22.59
CA GLY A 156 -13.26 22.40 21.45
C GLY A 156 -12.25 21.78 20.47
N SER A 157 -11.87 20.51 20.65
CA SER A 157 -11.01 19.82 19.68
C SER A 157 -11.67 19.69 18.31
N LEU A 158 -10.98 20.17 17.28
CA LEU A 158 -11.44 20.18 15.88
C LEU A 158 -11.37 18.80 15.21
N ILE A 159 -10.50 17.92 15.70
CA ILE A 159 -10.33 16.55 15.20
C ILE A 159 -11.17 15.54 16.00
N SER A 160 -11.95 16.00 16.96
CA SER A 160 -12.74 15.12 17.82
C SER A 160 -13.85 14.40 17.02
N ARG A 161 -14.05 13.13 17.35
CA ARG A 161 -15.10 12.28 16.82
C ARG A 161 -15.55 11.27 17.87
N ALA A 162 -16.85 11.15 18.08
CA ALA A 162 -17.44 10.30 19.12
C ALA A 162 -16.79 10.47 20.52
N GLY A 163 -16.33 11.68 20.85
CA GLY A 163 -15.69 11.99 22.14
C GLY A 163 -14.18 11.70 22.22
N TYR A 164 -13.53 11.35 21.11
CA TYR A 164 -12.10 11.07 21.03
C TYR A 164 -11.42 11.90 19.95
N ASP A 165 -10.20 12.34 20.20
CA ASP A 165 -9.30 12.84 19.17
C ASP A 165 -8.70 11.64 18.46
N LEU A 166 -8.94 11.55 17.15
CA LEU A 166 -8.49 10.45 16.32
C LEU A 166 -7.31 10.90 15.48
N ILE A 167 -6.16 10.25 15.63
CA ILE A 167 -4.98 10.51 14.81
C ILE A 167 -4.92 9.43 13.73
N PRO A 168 -5.25 9.74 12.47
CA PRO A 168 -5.29 8.75 11.39
C PRO A 168 -3.89 8.24 11.05
N PHE A 169 -3.77 6.95 10.78
CA PHE A 169 -2.58 6.38 10.17
C PHE A 169 -2.71 6.46 8.65
N VAL A 170 -1.95 7.33 8.00
CA VAL A 170 -1.96 7.47 6.54
C VAL A 170 -0.70 6.82 5.95
N PRO A 171 -0.81 5.61 5.37
CA PRO A 171 0.35 4.88 4.87
C PRO A 171 0.86 5.43 3.55
N LYS A 172 2.13 5.14 3.25
CA LYS A 172 2.70 5.30 1.90
C LYS A 172 2.38 4.03 1.10
N GLY A 173 1.15 3.93 0.61
CA GLY A 173 0.64 2.74 -0.09
C GLY A 173 -0.12 1.81 0.86
N SER A 174 0.35 0.57 1.03
CA SER A 174 -0.26 -0.39 1.97
C SER A 174 0.08 -0.06 3.43
N PHE A 175 -0.80 -0.42 4.35
CA PHE A 175 -0.50 -0.34 5.78
C PHE A 175 0.65 -1.30 6.14
N VAL A 176 1.68 -0.78 6.82
CA VAL A 176 2.81 -1.56 7.32
C VAL A 176 2.96 -1.28 8.81
N PHE A 177 2.89 -2.34 9.62
CA PHE A 177 3.09 -2.30 11.06
C PHE A 177 4.40 -2.98 11.40
N SER A 178 5.42 -2.20 11.75
CA SER A 178 6.73 -2.67 12.22
C SER A 178 6.73 -3.00 13.72
N ASP A 179 7.87 -3.50 14.22
CA ASP A 179 8.07 -3.87 15.63
C ASP A 179 7.66 -2.76 16.62
N ASN A 180 7.95 -1.51 16.28
CA ASN A 180 7.60 -0.33 17.08
C ASN A 180 6.12 0.07 17.01
N MET A 181 5.29 -0.66 16.26
CA MET A 181 3.85 -0.46 16.14
C MET A 181 3.11 -1.71 16.64
N PRO A 182 3.05 -1.94 17.97
CA PRO A 182 2.50 -3.16 18.55
C PRO A 182 0.97 -3.21 18.53
N LYS A 183 0.29 -2.19 17.99
CA LYS A 183 -1.17 -2.09 18.02
C LYS A 183 -1.74 -1.78 16.64
N LEU A 184 -2.82 -2.48 16.30
CA LEU A 184 -3.71 -2.08 15.21
C LEU A 184 -4.96 -1.45 15.85
N GLN A 185 -5.10 -0.14 15.68
CA GLN A 185 -6.23 0.63 16.20
C GLN A 185 -7.12 1.08 15.04
N PHE A 186 -8.43 1.09 15.24
CA PHE A 186 -9.35 1.51 14.21
C PHE A 186 -10.60 2.20 14.76
N TYR A 187 -11.18 3.04 13.91
CA TYR A 187 -12.48 3.67 14.09
C TYR A 187 -13.40 3.39 12.90
N THR A 188 -14.66 3.05 13.18
CA THR A 188 -15.73 2.95 12.18
C THR A 188 -17.08 3.22 12.85
N GLU A 189 -18.07 3.62 12.08
CA GLU A 189 -19.44 3.82 12.52
C GLU A 189 -20.33 2.76 11.87
N LEU A 190 -21.13 2.09 12.69
CA LEU A 190 -22.25 1.29 12.20
C LEU A 190 -23.49 2.16 12.14
N TYR A 191 -24.09 2.26 10.95
CA TYR A 191 -25.40 2.88 10.74
C TYR A 191 -26.47 1.80 10.78
N ASN A 192 -27.43 1.93 11.70
CA ASN A 192 -28.58 1.04 11.79
C ASN A 192 -29.82 1.75 11.23
N ARG A 193 -30.03 1.64 9.91
CA ARG A 193 -31.21 2.20 9.22
C ARG A 193 -32.37 1.21 9.10
N THR A 194 -32.34 0.12 9.87
CA THR A 194 -33.32 -0.95 9.75
C THR A 194 -34.66 -0.53 10.35
N SER A 195 -35.75 -0.63 9.58
CA SER A 195 -37.11 -0.27 10.04
C SER A 195 -37.65 -1.29 11.04
N ALA A 196 -38.55 -0.89 11.94
CA ALA A 196 -39.15 -1.78 12.95
C ALA A 196 -39.95 -2.97 12.38
N ASP A 197 -40.23 -2.97 11.08
CA ASP A 197 -40.95 -4.02 10.34
C ASP A 197 -40.02 -4.96 9.56
N ASP A 198 -38.72 -4.69 9.48
CA ASP A 198 -37.78 -5.60 8.81
C ASP A 198 -37.69 -6.94 9.55
N THR A 199 -37.45 -8.05 8.83
CA THR A 199 -37.31 -9.38 9.47
C THR A 199 -35.86 -9.77 9.76
N ILE A 200 -34.91 -8.91 9.39
CA ILE A 200 -33.47 -9.13 9.49
C ILE A 200 -32.83 -7.83 10.00
N TYR A 201 -32.44 -7.85 11.27
CA TYR A 201 -31.77 -6.73 11.93
C TYR A 201 -30.29 -7.05 12.16
N PRO A 202 -29.43 -6.02 12.16
CA PRO A 202 -28.07 -6.16 12.64
C PRO A 202 -28.11 -6.60 14.12
N PHE A 203 -27.27 -7.56 14.46
CA PHE A 203 -27.26 -8.18 15.79
C PHE A 203 -25.90 -8.04 16.48
N ILE A 204 -24.85 -8.40 15.76
CA ILE A 204 -23.48 -8.27 16.23
C ILE A 204 -22.60 -7.73 15.11
N THR A 205 -21.62 -6.92 15.47
CA THR A 205 -20.49 -6.63 14.61
C THR A 205 -19.33 -7.50 15.05
N LYS A 206 -18.84 -8.38 14.19
CA LYS A 206 -17.60 -9.14 14.43
C LYS A 206 -16.45 -8.38 13.78
N PHE A 207 -15.29 -8.40 14.42
CA PHE A 207 -14.07 -7.81 13.88
C PHE A 207 -12.88 -8.68 14.25
N TYR A 208 -11.99 -8.94 13.32
CA TYR A 208 -10.89 -9.89 13.50
C TYR A 208 -9.74 -9.64 12.53
N ILE A 209 -8.59 -10.24 12.82
CA ILE A 209 -7.44 -10.33 11.93
C ILE A 209 -7.38 -11.75 11.38
N GLU A 210 -7.08 -11.89 10.10
CA GLU A 210 -6.87 -13.15 9.41
C GLU A 210 -5.63 -13.07 8.51
N ARG A 211 -5.07 -14.23 8.15
CA ARG A 211 -3.95 -14.31 7.19
C ARG A 211 -4.47 -14.03 5.78
N ALA A 212 -3.67 -13.38 4.95
CA ALA A 212 -4.03 -13.14 3.56
C ALA A 212 -4.05 -14.45 2.74
N GLU A 213 -3.24 -15.42 3.15
CA GLU A 213 -3.05 -16.73 2.52
C GLU A 213 -4.10 -17.77 2.96
N GLU A 214 -4.61 -17.65 4.18
CA GLU A 214 -5.56 -18.58 4.78
C GLU A 214 -6.73 -17.80 5.41
N PRO A 215 -7.87 -17.70 4.72
CA PRO A 215 -9.05 -17.02 5.24
C PRO A 215 -9.55 -17.67 6.53
N GLY A 216 -9.80 -16.85 7.54
CA GLY A 216 -10.27 -17.33 8.84
C GLY A 216 -9.70 -16.52 9.99
N PRO A 217 -10.52 -16.22 11.03
CA PRO A 217 -10.09 -15.40 12.14
C PRO A 217 -8.96 -16.08 12.91
N LEU A 218 -7.88 -15.34 13.15
CA LEU A 218 -6.80 -15.80 14.02
C LEU A 218 -7.31 -15.89 15.47
N PRO A 219 -7.01 -17.00 16.18
CA PRO A 219 -7.32 -17.12 17.60
C PRO A 219 -6.72 -15.94 18.38
N ARG A 220 -7.49 -15.34 19.30
CA ARG A 220 -7.14 -14.16 20.12
C ARG A 220 -7.10 -12.80 19.41
N LEU A 221 -7.07 -12.76 18.08
CA LEU A 221 -7.20 -11.53 17.30
C LEU A 221 -8.60 -11.40 16.70
N SER A 222 -9.61 -11.65 17.52
CA SER A 222 -11.02 -11.51 17.16
C SER A 222 -11.82 -10.95 18.32
N GLY A 223 -12.87 -10.21 17.99
CA GLY A 223 -13.78 -9.61 18.92
C GLY A 223 -15.16 -9.42 18.31
N PHE A 224 -16.12 -9.08 19.14
CA PHE A 224 -17.45 -8.71 18.69
C PHE A 224 -18.05 -7.62 19.57
N GLN A 225 -18.98 -6.87 19.01
CA GLN A 225 -19.80 -5.89 19.71
C GLN A 225 -21.26 -6.20 19.43
N ARG A 226 -22.07 -6.32 20.49
CA ARG A 226 -23.52 -6.41 20.36
C ARG A 226 -24.07 -5.04 19.99
N ILE A 227 -25.05 -5.03 19.11
CA ILE A 227 -25.64 -3.81 18.57
C ILE A 227 -26.92 -3.50 19.35
N ASP A 228 -27.03 -2.28 19.86
CA ASP A 228 -28.28 -1.76 20.39
C ASP A 228 -29.19 -1.36 19.22
N ARG A 229 -30.38 -1.97 19.15
CA ARG A 229 -31.34 -1.76 18.06
C ARG A 229 -31.88 -0.33 17.99
N THR A 230 -31.85 0.38 19.11
CA THR A 230 -32.38 1.74 19.25
C THR A 230 -31.41 2.82 18.83
N THR A 231 -30.12 2.47 18.73
CA THR A 231 -29.06 3.41 18.38
C THR A 231 -28.89 3.46 16.87
N GLU A 232 -29.13 4.63 16.29
CA GLU A 232 -29.02 4.88 14.84
C GLU A 232 -27.57 4.83 14.35
N VAL A 233 -26.63 5.35 15.15
CA VAL A 233 -25.18 5.34 14.85
C VAL A 233 -24.41 4.77 16.03
N THR A 234 -23.76 3.63 15.84
CA THR A 234 -22.92 3.00 16.85
C THR A 234 -21.44 3.19 16.49
N PRO A 235 -20.70 4.09 17.17
CA PRO A 235 -19.27 4.23 16.95
C PRO A 235 -18.52 3.03 17.52
N MET A 236 -17.50 2.58 16.80
CA MET A 236 -16.63 1.47 17.18
C MET A 236 -15.19 1.95 17.14
N LEU A 237 -14.60 2.08 18.33
CA LEU A 237 -13.19 2.40 18.54
C LEU A 237 -12.55 1.24 19.30
N LYS A 238 -11.68 0.48 18.64
CA LYS A 238 -11.05 -0.73 19.20
C LYS A 238 -9.56 -0.79 18.87
N SER A 239 -8.87 -1.65 19.60
CA SER A 239 -7.44 -1.92 19.42
C SER A 239 -7.20 -3.43 19.49
N PHE A 240 -6.37 -3.93 18.60
CA PHE A 240 -5.72 -5.24 18.73
C PHE A 240 -4.28 -5.03 19.20
N ASP A 241 -3.82 -5.91 20.08
CA ASP A 241 -2.40 -6.10 20.35
C ASP A 241 -1.86 -7.06 19.30
N ILE A 242 -0.94 -6.58 18.47
CA ILE A 242 -0.28 -7.33 17.40
C ILE A 242 1.19 -7.55 17.71
N SER A 243 1.64 -7.36 18.96
CA SER A 243 3.04 -7.54 19.38
C SER A 243 3.56 -8.93 19.01
N ASP A 244 2.76 -9.96 19.28
CA ASP A 244 3.10 -11.36 19.00
C ASP A 244 2.67 -11.82 17.59
N LEU A 245 2.07 -10.93 16.78
CA LEU A 245 1.66 -11.27 15.42
C LEU A 245 2.93 -11.46 14.57
N PRO A 246 3.16 -12.64 13.96
CA PRO A 246 4.35 -12.87 13.16
C PRO A 246 4.37 -11.99 11.91
N SER A 247 5.56 -11.74 11.33
CA SER A 247 5.62 -11.04 10.04
C SER A 247 4.80 -11.79 8.98
N GLY A 248 4.17 -11.06 8.07
CA GLY A 248 3.27 -11.64 7.09
C GLY A 248 2.26 -10.63 6.55
N ASN A 249 1.41 -11.12 5.66
CA ASN A 249 0.33 -10.35 5.06
C ASN A 249 -0.99 -10.73 5.73
N TYR A 250 -1.78 -9.73 6.10
CA TYR A 250 -3.00 -9.93 6.88
C TYR A 250 -4.13 -9.04 6.35
N PHE A 251 -5.35 -9.44 6.69
CA PHE A 251 -6.52 -8.56 6.62
C PHE A 251 -7.05 -8.30 8.02
N PHE A 252 -7.33 -7.03 8.31
CA PHE A 252 -8.31 -6.68 9.32
C PHE A 252 -9.69 -6.72 8.66
N VAL A 253 -10.62 -7.49 9.23
CA VAL A 253 -11.97 -7.67 8.70
C VAL A 253 -12.98 -7.25 9.75
N ILE A 254 -14.04 -6.56 9.31
CA ILE A 254 -15.21 -6.25 10.10
C ILE A 254 -16.47 -6.71 9.34
N GLU A 255 -17.39 -7.34 10.05
CA GLU A 255 -18.62 -7.91 9.50
C GLU A 255 -19.82 -7.54 10.39
N VAL A 256 -20.86 -7.01 9.77
CA VAL A 256 -22.16 -6.80 10.41
C VAL A 256 -23.00 -8.04 10.19
N ILE A 257 -23.35 -8.74 11.25
CA ILE A 257 -24.07 -10.01 11.20
C ILE A 257 -25.46 -9.83 11.77
N SER A 258 -26.44 -10.32 11.02
CA SER A 258 -27.85 -10.32 11.43
C SER A 258 -28.18 -11.41 12.46
N GLN A 259 -29.37 -11.32 13.06
CA GLN A 259 -29.87 -12.36 13.98
C GLN A 259 -29.99 -13.75 13.36
N LYS A 260 -30.15 -13.84 12.03
CA LYS A 260 -30.20 -15.10 11.29
C LYS A 260 -28.81 -15.59 10.85
N ASN A 261 -27.75 -15.03 11.45
CA ASN A 261 -26.35 -15.33 11.14
C ASN A 261 -25.96 -15.07 9.66
N LYS A 262 -26.64 -14.13 9.00
CA LYS A 262 -26.29 -13.65 7.65
C LYS A 262 -25.46 -12.37 7.74
N ILE A 263 -24.35 -12.31 7.01
CA ILE A 263 -23.55 -11.09 6.82
C ILE A 263 -24.39 -10.06 6.05
N MET A 264 -24.58 -8.89 6.64
CA MET A 264 -25.33 -7.77 6.08
C MET A 264 -24.40 -6.79 5.35
N ASP A 265 -23.24 -6.54 5.93
CA ASP A 265 -22.19 -5.70 5.38
C ASP A 265 -20.83 -6.16 5.89
N SER A 266 -19.76 -5.88 5.14
CA SER A 266 -18.40 -6.23 5.53
C SER A 266 -17.39 -5.29 4.89
N GLN A 267 -16.34 -4.97 5.65
CA GLN A 267 -15.17 -4.27 5.15
C GLN A 267 -13.90 -5.02 5.54
N SER A 268 -12.86 -4.87 4.71
CA SER A 268 -11.56 -5.45 4.98
C SER A 268 -10.44 -4.48 4.60
N ILE A 269 -9.43 -4.38 5.47
CA ILE A 269 -8.21 -3.62 5.22
C ILE A 269 -7.02 -4.56 5.18
N TYR A 270 -6.26 -4.50 4.09
CA TYR A 270 -4.99 -5.20 3.97
C TYR A 270 -3.89 -4.48 4.75
N PHE A 271 -3.07 -5.23 5.48
CA PHE A 271 -1.86 -4.71 6.11
C PHE A 271 -0.75 -5.75 6.16
N GLN A 272 0.49 -5.27 6.26
CA GLN A 272 1.68 -6.07 6.47
C GLN A 272 2.17 -5.91 7.91
N ARG A 273 2.56 -7.02 8.52
CA ARG A 273 3.28 -7.05 9.79
C ARG A 273 4.75 -7.34 9.49
N ILE A 274 5.64 -6.58 10.10
CA ILE A 274 7.08 -6.86 10.17
C ILE A 274 7.42 -7.02 11.64
N ASN A 275 7.83 -8.23 12.02
CA ASN A 275 8.12 -8.61 13.41
C ASN A 275 9.44 -9.39 13.52
N ALA A 276 10.52 -8.69 13.86
CA ALA A 276 11.88 -9.26 13.88
C ALA A 276 12.08 -10.37 14.93
N GLU A 277 11.35 -10.33 16.05
CA GLU A 277 11.46 -11.36 17.09
C GLU A 277 10.87 -12.71 16.64
N THR A 278 9.80 -12.68 15.84
CA THR A 278 9.27 -13.89 15.19
C THR A 278 10.08 -14.34 13.97
N GLU A 279 10.80 -13.43 13.31
CA GLU A 279 11.70 -13.77 12.19
C GLU A 279 12.90 -14.61 12.66
N SER A 280 13.37 -14.34 13.88
CA SER A 280 14.43 -15.12 14.52
C SER A 280 14.04 -16.59 14.79
N GLN A 281 12.75 -16.92 14.70
CA GLN A 281 12.23 -18.29 14.89
C GLN A 281 12.10 -19.09 13.59
N LEU A 282 12.36 -18.50 12.41
CA LEU A 282 12.52 -19.25 11.16
C LEU A 282 13.93 -19.84 11.11
N ALA A 283 14.11 -20.80 12.01
CA ALA A 283 15.32 -21.55 12.25
C ALA A 283 15.67 -22.48 11.08
N TYR A 284 16.38 -21.97 10.08
CA TYR A 284 17.36 -22.78 9.35
C TYR A 284 18.76 -22.69 10.00
N MET A 285 18.90 -21.90 11.07
CA MET A 285 20.19 -21.49 11.62
C MET A 285 20.77 -22.40 12.72
N GLU A 286 20.03 -23.41 13.21
CA GLU A 286 20.51 -24.29 14.29
C GLU A 286 20.30 -25.79 14.03
N VAL A 287 19.97 -26.20 12.80
CA VAL A 287 19.86 -27.62 12.47
C VAL A 287 21.25 -28.16 12.13
N ASP A 288 21.70 -29.19 12.87
CA ASP A 288 22.96 -29.89 12.56
C ASP A 288 22.93 -30.47 11.14
N LYS A 289 24.00 -30.28 10.37
CA LYS A 289 24.15 -30.80 9.00
C LYS A 289 23.89 -32.30 8.91
N SER A 290 24.24 -33.05 9.96
CA SER A 290 23.97 -34.49 10.03
C SER A 290 22.47 -34.79 9.95
N GLN A 291 21.63 -33.99 10.61
CA GLN A 291 20.18 -34.12 10.59
C GLN A 291 19.57 -33.66 9.26
N ILE A 292 20.14 -32.63 8.63
CA ILE A 292 19.70 -32.18 7.31
C ILE A 292 19.89 -33.29 6.27
N SER A 293 21.05 -33.95 6.27
CA SER A 293 21.33 -35.05 5.34
C SER A 293 20.35 -36.21 5.51
N ASP A 294 20.04 -36.59 6.75
CA ASP A 294 19.07 -37.65 7.04
C ASP A 294 17.64 -37.28 6.58
N GLN A 295 17.23 -36.01 6.73
CA GLN A 295 15.91 -35.53 6.29
C GLN A 295 15.78 -35.50 4.77
N LEU A 296 16.85 -35.19 4.05
CA LEU A 296 16.82 -35.07 2.59
C LEU A 296 16.97 -36.43 1.90
N LYS A 297 17.51 -37.45 2.57
CA LYS A 297 17.82 -38.73 1.97
C LYS A 297 16.60 -39.39 1.32
N GLY A 298 16.69 -39.70 0.03
CA GLY A 298 15.60 -40.32 -0.74
C GLY A 298 14.45 -39.38 -1.13
N THR A 299 14.57 -38.08 -0.84
CA THR A 299 13.65 -37.06 -1.35
C THR A 299 13.97 -36.70 -2.80
N PHE A 300 13.07 -35.98 -3.46
CA PHE A 300 13.32 -35.53 -4.84
C PHE A 300 14.52 -34.56 -4.95
N VAL A 301 14.84 -33.85 -3.86
CA VAL A 301 15.99 -32.92 -3.84
C VAL A 301 17.30 -33.71 -3.85
N ASP A 302 17.39 -34.78 -3.05
CA ASP A 302 18.54 -35.68 -3.03
C ASP A 302 18.70 -36.45 -4.35
N LEU A 303 17.59 -36.85 -4.97
CA LEU A 303 17.60 -37.71 -6.16
C LEU A 303 17.75 -36.97 -7.49
N TYR A 304 17.25 -35.74 -7.61
CA TYR A 304 17.08 -35.08 -8.92
C TYR A 304 17.61 -33.65 -9.00
N ILE A 305 17.98 -33.02 -7.89
CA ILE A 305 18.42 -31.63 -7.87
C ILE A 305 19.94 -31.55 -7.76
N ASN A 306 20.58 -30.91 -8.73
CA ASN A 306 22.03 -30.67 -8.73
C ASN A 306 22.39 -29.54 -7.74
N GLU A 307 23.45 -29.75 -6.97
CA GLU A 307 24.01 -28.77 -6.03
C GLU A 307 24.36 -27.45 -6.71
N ASP A 308 24.95 -27.49 -7.91
CA ASP A 308 25.40 -26.28 -8.62
C ASP A 308 24.24 -25.35 -9.02
N SER A 309 23.00 -25.86 -9.03
CA SER A 309 21.81 -25.10 -9.42
C SER A 309 20.92 -24.70 -8.25
N ILE A 310 21.16 -25.21 -7.04
CA ILE A 310 20.23 -25.04 -5.92
C ILE A 310 20.04 -23.58 -5.53
N LEU A 311 21.11 -22.79 -5.56
CA LEU A 311 21.05 -21.36 -5.23
C LEU A 311 20.11 -20.63 -6.18
N SER A 312 20.24 -20.86 -7.49
CA SER A 312 19.34 -20.28 -8.49
C SER A 312 17.91 -20.79 -8.33
N PHE A 313 17.73 -22.08 -8.02
CA PHE A 313 16.40 -22.65 -7.83
C PHE A 313 15.68 -22.06 -6.63
N VAL A 314 16.39 -21.82 -5.53
CA VAL A 314 15.84 -21.12 -4.36
C VAL A 314 15.50 -19.67 -4.71
N ASP A 315 16.38 -18.96 -5.42
CA ASP A 315 16.12 -17.58 -5.85
C ASP A 315 14.90 -17.47 -6.80
N PHE A 316 14.70 -18.48 -7.66
CA PHE A 316 13.50 -18.54 -8.52
C PHE A 316 12.19 -18.65 -7.74
N LEU A 317 12.20 -19.03 -6.45
CA LEU A 317 10.98 -19.11 -5.64
C LEU A 317 10.49 -17.74 -5.18
N HIS A 318 11.32 -16.70 -5.26
CA HIS A 318 11.01 -15.36 -4.75
C HIS A 318 9.64 -14.80 -5.23
N PRO A 319 9.24 -14.92 -6.51
CA PRO A 319 7.93 -14.44 -6.99
C PRO A 319 6.73 -15.12 -6.33
N ILE A 320 6.84 -16.41 -5.99
CA ILE A 320 5.73 -17.22 -5.46
C ILE A 320 5.79 -17.45 -3.94
N ALA A 321 6.87 -17.00 -3.31
CA ALA A 321 7.11 -17.04 -1.88
C ALA A 321 6.28 -16.00 -1.12
N ASP A 322 5.84 -16.34 0.09
CA ASP A 322 5.24 -15.39 1.02
C ASP A 322 6.29 -14.43 1.63
N PHE A 323 5.87 -13.51 2.52
CA PHE A 323 6.79 -12.54 3.12
C PHE A 323 7.94 -13.21 3.90
N GLN A 324 7.63 -14.24 4.68
CA GLN A 324 8.61 -14.95 5.50
C GLN A 324 9.54 -15.80 4.65
N GLU A 325 8.98 -16.50 3.67
CA GLU A 325 9.73 -17.30 2.70
C GLU A 325 10.67 -16.42 1.87
N ARG A 326 10.27 -15.21 1.46
CA ARG A 326 11.15 -14.26 0.77
C ARG A 326 12.33 -13.82 1.62
N ARG A 327 12.07 -13.46 2.88
CA ARG A 327 13.13 -13.11 3.85
C ARG A 327 14.09 -14.28 4.07
N ALA A 328 13.57 -15.50 4.16
CA ALA A 328 14.39 -16.71 4.24
C ALA A 328 15.20 -16.92 2.96
N ILE A 329 14.62 -16.73 1.77
CA ILE A 329 15.34 -16.79 0.48
C ILE A 329 16.48 -15.77 0.47
N GLU A 330 16.23 -14.52 0.84
CA GLU A 330 17.25 -13.46 0.92
C GLU A 330 18.40 -13.87 1.86
N SER A 331 18.08 -14.32 3.07
CA SER A 331 19.10 -14.76 4.04
C SER A 331 19.88 -15.99 3.57
N LEU A 332 19.21 -16.99 2.99
CA LEU A 332 19.83 -18.25 2.58
C LEU A 332 20.67 -18.08 1.31
N THR A 333 20.23 -17.23 0.38
CA THR A 333 21.01 -16.91 -0.83
C THR A 333 22.25 -16.09 -0.51
N GLU A 334 22.22 -15.27 0.56
CA GLU A 334 23.40 -14.58 1.10
C GLU A 334 24.38 -15.51 1.82
N GLU A 335 23.87 -16.42 2.66
CA GLU A 335 24.70 -17.41 3.35
C GLU A 335 25.30 -18.42 2.35
N ALA A 336 24.55 -18.77 1.32
CA ALA A 336 24.91 -19.72 0.25
C ALA A 336 25.35 -21.12 0.76
N ASP A 337 24.85 -21.55 1.92
CA ASP A 337 25.06 -22.92 2.41
C ASP A 337 24.16 -23.91 1.66
N THR A 338 24.78 -24.82 0.91
CA THR A 338 24.10 -25.81 0.06
C THR A 338 23.10 -26.69 0.82
N ASP A 339 23.42 -27.12 2.04
CA ASP A 339 22.57 -28.03 2.81
C ASP A 339 21.29 -27.32 3.26
N LYS A 340 21.44 -26.08 3.74
CA LYS A 340 20.29 -25.24 4.13
C LYS A 340 19.43 -24.87 2.93
N LEU A 341 20.04 -24.53 1.79
CA LEU A 341 19.32 -24.24 0.54
C LEU A 341 18.50 -25.46 0.08
N LYS A 342 19.08 -26.66 0.09
CA LYS A 342 18.37 -27.91 -0.24
C LYS A 342 17.21 -28.18 0.71
N LEU A 343 17.41 -27.99 2.02
CA LEU A 343 16.37 -28.18 3.02
C LEU A 343 15.20 -27.20 2.84
N PHE A 344 15.51 -25.91 2.65
CA PHE A 344 14.50 -24.89 2.37
C PHE A 344 13.71 -25.25 1.11
N PHE A 345 14.42 -25.58 0.03
CA PHE A 345 13.81 -25.92 -1.25
C PHE A 345 12.89 -27.14 -1.17
N TYR A 346 13.33 -28.20 -0.49
CA TYR A 346 12.52 -29.38 -0.21
C TYR A 346 11.26 -29.01 0.59
N THR A 347 11.43 -28.25 1.66
CA THR A 347 10.35 -27.86 2.58
C THR A 347 9.32 -26.99 1.88
N PHE A 348 9.77 -26.01 1.08
CA PHE A 348 8.90 -25.11 0.31
C PHE A 348 7.90 -25.87 -0.57
N TRP A 349 8.40 -26.80 -1.39
CA TRP A 349 7.54 -27.56 -2.29
C TRP A 349 6.73 -28.64 -1.57
N SER A 350 7.33 -29.35 -0.61
CA SER A 350 6.68 -30.49 0.06
C SER A 350 5.61 -30.04 1.06
N LYS A 351 5.74 -28.86 1.66
CA LYS A 351 4.72 -28.26 2.54
C LYS A 351 3.40 -28.05 1.80
N LYS A 352 3.46 -27.59 0.55
CA LYS A 352 2.27 -27.28 -0.27
C LYS A 352 1.81 -28.47 -1.12
N TYR A 353 2.75 -29.31 -1.54
CA TYR A 353 2.51 -30.43 -2.46
C TYR A 353 3.16 -31.71 -1.92
N PRO A 354 2.60 -32.33 -0.86
CA PRO A 354 3.24 -33.47 -0.19
C PRO A 354 3.43 -34.72 -1.05
N ILE A 355 2.69 -34.83 -2.17
CA ILE A 355 2.68 -36.01 -3.04
C ILE A 355 3.44 -35.74 -4.35
N ASP A 356 3.27 -34.57 -4.94
CA ASP A 356 3.69 -34.22 -6.30
C ASP A 356 4.69 -33.05 -6.36
N ALA A 357 5.41 -32.77 -5.26
CA ALA A 357 6.39 -31.68 -5.13
C ALA A 357 7.33 -31.53 -6.33
N TYR A 358 7.94 -32.63 -6.80
CA TYR A 358 8.89 -32.60 -7.92
C TYR A 358 8.22 -32.22 -9.25
N GLU A 359 7.01 -32.72 -9.51
CA GLU A 359 6.25 -32.38 -10.71
C GLU A 359 5.87 -30.90 -10.69
N LYS A 360 5.40 -30.41 -9.54
CA LYS A 360 5.03 -29.00 -9.34
C LYS A 360 6.21 -28.05 -9.52
N TRP A 361 7.36 -28.41 -8.96
CA TRP A 361 8.61 -27.69 -9.21
C TRP A 361 8.95 -27.66 -10.71
N ASN A 362 8.94 -28.80 -11.40
CA ASN A 362 9.29 -28.84 -12.82
C ASN A 362 8.38 -27.99 -13.70
N ASN A 363 7.08 -28.01 -13.42
CA ASN A 363 6.10 -27.16 -14.09
C ASN A 363 6.39 -25.67 -13.83
N TYR A 364 6.64 -25.30 -12.57
CA TYR A 364 7.01 -23.93 -12.22
C TYR A 364 8.34 -23.49 -12.89
N TYR A 365 9.35 -24.36 -12.90
CA TYR A 365 10.63 -24.08 -13.52
C TYR A 365 10.52 -23.92 -15.05
N ALA A 366 9.57 -24.61 -15.69
CA ALA A 366 9.23 -24.36 -17.08
C ALA A 366 8.69 -22.94 -17.29
N GLU A 367 7.81 -22.46 -16.42
CA GLU A 367 7.32 -21.07 -16.45
C GLU A 367 8.44 -20.06 -16.16
N VAL A 368 9.35 -20.34 -15.22
CA VAL A 368 10.55 -19.49 -14.97
C VAL A 368 11.38 -19.33 -16.24
N ARG A 369 11.65 -20.43 -16.95
CA ARG A 369 12.36 -20.38 -18.23
C ARG A 369 11.57 -19.63 -19.31
N HIS A 370 10.24 -19.77 -19.31
CA HIS A 370 9.37 -19.05 -20.22
C HIS A 370 9.43 -17.53 -20.00
N VAL A 371 9.26 -17.06 -18.76
CA VAL A 371 9.34 -15.63 -18.44
C VAL A 371 10.73 -15.07 -18.62
N ASN A 372 11.79 -15.85 -18.36
CA ASN A 372 13.16 -15.45 -18.65
C ASN A 372 13.40 -15.18 -20.14
N LYS A 373 12.76 -15.96 -21.00
CA LYS A 373 12.83 -15.76 -22.45
C LYS A 373 12.02 -14.54 -22.92
N LEU A 374 10.85 -14.30 -22.32
CA LEU A 374 9.95 -13.22 -22.74
C LEU A 374 10.34 -11.84 -22.18
N TYR A 375 10.68 -11.80 -20.90
CA TYR A 375 10.86 -10.56 -20.15
C TYR A 375 12.30 -10.34 -19.68
N GLY A 376 13.21 -11.26 -20.00
CA GLY A 376 14.62 -11.13 -19.68
C GLY A 376 15.32 -10.02 -20.46
N MET A 377 16.30 -9.42 -19.80
CA MET A 377 17.19 -8.38 -20.32
C MET A 377 18.64 -8.80 -20.13
N ARG A 378 19.56 -8.06 -20.77
CA ARG A 378 21.00 -8.30 -20.61
C ARG A 378 21.47 -8.22 -19.15
N VAL A 379 20.85 -7.36 -18.35
CA VAL A 379 21.27 -7.06 -16.97
C VAL A 379 20.30 -7.57 -15.91
N LEU A 380 19.10 -8.01 -16.30
CA LEU A 380 18.05 -8.45 -15.39
C LEU A 380 17.34 -9.67 -15.98
N PRO A 381 17.38 -10.85 -15.32
CA PRO A 381 16.64 -12.01 -15.78
C PRO A 381 15.13 -11.77 -15.69
N GLY A 382 14.35 -12.43 -16.54
CA GLY A 382 12.92 -12.17 -16.67
C GLY A 382 12.11 -12.46 -15.41
N TYR A 383 12.45 -13.48 -14.62
CA TYR A 383 11.76 -13.75 -13.34
C TYR A 383 11.90 -12.60 -12.32
N GLN A 384 12.95 -11.78 -12.45
CA GLN A 384 13.17 -10.59 -11.62
C GLN A 384 12.54 -9.31 -12.21
N SER A 385 12.12 -9.33 -13.47
CA SER A 385 11.37 -8.20 -14.05
C SER A 385 9.97 -8.11 -13.45
N ASP A 386 9.41 -6.90 -13.36
CA ASP A 386 8.06 -6.71 -12.81
C ASP A 386 7.00 -7.55 -13.54
N ARG A 387 7.09 -7.64 -14.88
CA ARG A 387 6.20 -8.47 -15.71
C ARG A 387 6.39 -9.97 -15.45
N GLY A 388 7.64 -10.44 -15.42
CA GLY A 388 7.91 -11.86 -15.16
C GLY A 388 7.58 -12.29 -13.74
N ARG A 389 7.84 -11.44 -12.74
CA ARG A 389 7.38 -11.66 -11.36
C ARG A 389 5.86 -11.77 -11.30
N ILE A 390 5.13 -10.83 -11.89
CA ILE A 390 3.65 -10.85 -11.89
C ILE A 390 3.13 -12.09 -12.61
N TYR A 391 3.71 -12.43 -13.76
CA TYR A 391 3.34 -13.65 -14.49
C TYR A 391 3.57 -14.91 -13.66
N LEU A 392 4.71 -15.04 -12.98
CA LEU A 392 4.99 -16.21 -12.13
C LEU A 392 4.09 -16.28 -10.90
N GLN A 393 3.78 -15.13 -10.30
CA GLN A 393 2.98 -15.05 -9.08
C GLN A 393 1.49 -15.30 -9.34
N TYR A 394 0.96 -14.80 -10.44
CA TYR A 394 -0.49 -14.79 -10.73
C TYR A 394 -0.90 -15.65 -11.93
N GLY A 395 0.08 -16.18 -12.69
CA GLY A 395 -0.15 -16.86 -13.95
C GLY A 395 -0.22 -15.90 -15.15
N PRO A 396 -0.53 -16.41 -16.35
CA PRO A 396 -0.69 -15.58 -17.53
C PRO A 396 -1.92 -14.65 -17.40
N PRO A 397 -1.83 -13.39 -17.89
CA PRO A 397 -2.97 -12.49 -17.94
C PRO A 397 -4.06 -13.01 -18.89
N SER A 398 -5.32 -12.69 -18.58
CA SER A 398 -6.48 -13.00 -19.44
C SER A 398 -6.46 -12.20 -20.73
N LEU A 399 -5.98 -10.96 -20.67
CA LEU A 399 -5.82 -10.07 -21.82
C LEU A 399 -4.57 -9.21 -21.63
N VAL A 400 -3.82 -9.01 -22.70
CA VAL A 400 -2.71 -8.05 -22.78
C VAL A 400 -3.07 -7.02 -23.83
N GLU A 401 -3.17 -5.77 -23.41
CA GLU A 401 -3.31 -4.61 -24.28
C GLU A 401 -1.96 -3.92 -24.41
N ASP A 402 -1.38 -4.01 -25.60
CA ASP A 402 -0.04 -3.52 -25.89
C ASP A 402 -0.12 -2.19 -26.65
N ARG A 403 0.35 -1.14 -25.98
CA ARG A 403 0.29 0.25 -26.45
C ARG A 403 1.69 0.80 -26.73
N ARG A 404 2.62 -0.05 -27.17
CA ARG A 404 4.02 0.35 -27.44
C ARG A 404 4.22 1.42 -28.52
N PHE A 405 3.20 1.66 -29.36
CA PHE A 405 3.26 2.62 -30.47
C PHE A 405 2.31 3.82 -30.29
N GLU A 406 1.73 3.99 -29.10
CA GLU A 406 0.84 5.10 -28.83
C GLU A 406 1.61 6.44 -28.82
N THR A 407 1.10 7.42 -29.55
CA THR A 407 1.77 8.72 -29.69
C THR A 407 1.50 9.59 -28.48
N GLY A 408 2.55 10.22 -27.93
CA GLY A 408 2.43 11.14 -26.79
C GLY A 408 2.56 10.47 -25.42
N THR A 409 2.84 9.16 -25.38
CA THR A 409 3.13 8.40 -24.17
C THR A 409 4.44 7.61 -24.29
N TYR A 410 5.05 7.22 -23.17
CA TYR A 410 6.01 6.13 -23.12
C TYR A 410 5.32 4.81 -23.54
N PRO A 411 6.04 3.85 -24.14
CA PRO A 411 5.50 2.51 -24.40
C PRO A 411 4.96 1.86 -23.12
N PHE A 412 3.73 1.35 -23.16
CA PHE A 412 3.11 0.71 -22.00
C PHE A 412 2.28 -0.52 -22.38
N GLU A 413 2.07 -1.39 -21.40
CA GLU A 413 1.22 -2.58 -21.50
C GLU A 413 0.21 -2.57 -20.34
N ILE A 414 -1.05 -2.91 -20.64
CA ILE A 414 -2.08 -3.17 -19.64
C ILE A 414 -2.39 -4.65 -19.66
N TRP A 415 -2.21 -5.30 -18.53
CA TRP A 415 -2.56 -6.71 -18.33
C TRP A 415 -3.85 -6.78 -17.50
N GLN A 416 -4.85 -7.50 -18.01
CA GLN A 416 -6.10 -7.75 -17.30
C GLN A 416 -6.18 -9.21 -16.88
N TYR A 417 -6.67 -9.43 -15.66
CA TYR A 417 -6.98 -10.73 -15.08
C TYR A 417 -8.46 -10.75 -14.70
N ASP A 418 -9.25 -11.56 -15.40
CA ASP A 418 -10.66 -11.76 -15.05
C ASP A 418 -10.79 -12.48 -13.70
N GLN A 419 -9.87 -13.43 -13.45
CA GLN A 419 -9.64 -14.07 -12.16
C GLN A 419 -8.14 -14.01 -11.85
N LEU A 420 -7.79 -13.40 -10.72
CA LEU A 420 -6.44 -13.28 -10.22
C LEU A 420 -6.29 -14.18 -8.99
N LYS A 421 -5.50 -15.25 -9.12
CA LYS A 421 -5.20 -16.17 -8.03
C LYS A 421 -3.81 -15.90 -7.51
N SER A 422 -3.65 -15.88 -6.20
CA SER A 422 -2.35 -15.69 -5.57
C SER A 422 -2.17 -16.63 -4.41
N ASN A 423 -0.91 -16.95 -4.11
CA ASN A 423 -0.57 -17.64 -2.87
C ASN A 423 -0.59 -16.69 -1.67
N SER A 424 -0.48 -15.38 -1.90
CA SER A 424 -0.29 -14.36 -0.86
C SER A 424 -1.52 -13.50 -0.61
N THR A 425 -2.57 -13.64 -1.42
CA THR A 425 -3.81 -12.87 -1.33
C THR A 425 -5.01 -13.71 -1.73
N ARG A 426 -6.20 -13.34 -1.27
CA ARG A 426 -7.46 -13.96 -1.66
C ARG A 426 -7.67 -13.87 -3.17
N ASP A 427 -8.48 -14.77 -3.73
CA ASP A 427 -8.89 -14.69 -5.13
C ASP A 427 -9.57 -13.34 -5.42
N GLN A 428 -9.10 -12.66 -6.46
CA GLN A 428 -9.61 -11.36 -6.89
C GLN A 428 -10.18 -11.50 -8.30
N ILE A 429 -11.12 -10.63 -8.65
CA ILE A 429 -11.72 -10.60 -9.99
C ILE A 429 -11.51 -9.24 -10.61
N ASP A 430 -11.40 -9.20 -11.94
CA ASP A 430 -11.33 -7.95 -12.71
C ASP A 430 -10.20 -7.03 -12.21
N ARG A 431 -8.97 -7.56 -12.22
CA ARG A 431 -7.76 -6.84 -11.81
C ARG A 431 -6.96 -6.44 -13.05
N ILE A 432 -6.49 -5.20 -13.06
CA ILE A 432 -5.55 -4.69 -14.05
C ILE A 432 -4.18 -4.42 -13.44
N PHE A 433 -3.14 -4.53 -14.27
CA PHE A 433 -1.77 -4.14 -14.02
C PHE A 433 -1.29 -3.31 -15.21
N VAL A 434 -0.63 -2.20 -14.93
CA VAL A 434 -0.10 -1.30 -15.95
C VAL A 434 1.41 -1.23 -15.81
N PHE A 435 2.10 -1.49 -16.91
CA PHE A 435 3.55 -1.43 -16.99
C PHE A 435 3.99 -0.39 -18.01
N VAL A 436 5.04 0.36 -17.71
CA VAL A 436 5.60 1.37 -18.63
C VAL A 436 7.09 1.16 -18.83
N ASP A 437 7.56 1.29 -20.06
CA ASP A 437 8.98 1.33 -20.41
C ASP A 437 9.42 2.78 -20.63
N ARG A 438 10.04 3.38 -19.60
CA ARG A 438 10.57 4.75 -19.67
C ARG A 438 11.91 4.81 -20.39
N GLU A 439 12.59 3.67 -20.53
CA GLU A 439 13.89 3.53 -21.17
C GLU A 439 13.68 2.91 -22.55
N VAL A 440 13.40 3.76 -23.55
CA VAL A 440 13.03 3.35 -24.92
C VAL A 440 13.92 2.20 -25.43
N ASN A 441 13.29 1.10 -25.83
CA ASN A 441 13.91 -0.13 -26.38
C ASN A 441 14.73 -0.98 -25.40
N THR A 442 14.58 -0.82 -24.09
CA THR A 442 15.24 -1.69 -23.10
C THR A 442 14.40 -2.89 -22.68
N ASN A 443 13.11 -2.92 -23.06
CA ASN A 443 12.13 -3.90 -22.59
C ASN A 443 11.85 -3.76 -21.08
N ARG A 444 12.27 -2.65 -20.44
CA ARG A 444 12.23 -2.39 -18.99
C ARG A 444 10.92 -1.79 -18.54
N TYR A 445 9.87 -2.58 -18.79
CA TYR A 445 8.52 -2.33 -18.31
C TYR A 445 8.46 -2.46 -16.79
N ARG A 446 8.27 -1.33 -16.10
CA ARG A 446 8.06 -1.24 -14.64
C ARG A 446 6.58 -1.12 -14.33
N LEU A 447 6.13 -1.76 -13.25
CA LEU A 447 4.76 -1.67 -12.76
C LEU A 447 4.52 -0.25 -12.20
N VAL A 448 3.56 0.45 -12.78
CA VAL A 448 3.15 1.79 -12.35
C VAL A 448 1.80 1.81 -11.67
N HIS A 449 0.95 0.82 -11.94
CA HIS A 449 -0.32 0.66 -11.25
C HIS A 449 -0.82 -0.76 -11.29
N SER A 450 -1.52 -1.15 -10.24
CA SER A 450 -2.31 -2.35 -10.15
C SER A 450 -3.52 -2.09 -9.28
N THR A 451 -4.64 -2.70 -9.65
CA THR A 451 -5.85 -2.78 -8.80
C THR A 451 -5.86 -4.04 -7.92
N ALA A 452 -4.83 -4.88 -8.03
CA ALA A 452 -4.68 -6.07 -7.21
C ALA A 452 -4.24 -5.69 -5.78
N GLN A 453 -4.87 -6.34 -4.80
CA GLN A 453 -4.50 -6.21 -3.39
C GLN A 453 -3.05 -6.66 -3.19
N GLY A 454 -2.28 -5.89 -2.41
CA GLY A 454 -0.88 -6.15 -2.12
C GLY A 454 0.11 -5.72 -3.21
N GLU A 455 -0.37 -5.08 -4.28
CA GLU A 455 0.42 -4.54 -5.38
C GLU A 455 0.43 -3.01 -5.38
N ARG A 456 1.31 -2.41 -6.17
CA ARG A 456 1.42 -0.94 -6.27
C ARG A 456 0.13 -0.35 -6.83
N TYR A 457 -0.66 0.33 -6.01
CA TYR A 457 -1.84 1.06 -6.45
C TYR A 457 -1.49 2.53 -6.67
N ASN A 458 -1.66 3.00 -7.90
CA ASN A 458 -1.54 4.42 -8.25
C ASN A 458 -2.69 4.83 -9.18
N GLU A 459 -3.73 5.48 -8.65
CA GLU A 459 -4.88 5.93 -9.45
C GLU A 459 -4.49 6.91 -10.58
N PHE A 460 -3.32 7.54 -10.49
CA PHE A 460 -2.81 8.55 -11.44
C PHE A 460 -1.76 8.03 -12.41
N TRP A 461 -1.68 6.72 -12.59
CA TRP A 461 -0.67 6.07 -13.44
C TRP A 461 -0.64 6.59 -14.88
N MET A 462 -1.76 7.09 -15.41
CA MET A 462 -1.81 7.69 -16.74
C MET A 462 -0.85 8.88 -16.89
N ARG A 463 -0.53 9.58 -15.79
CA ARG A 463 0.48 10.65 -15.79
C ARG A 463 1.90 10.10 -15.91
N GLU A 464 2.16 8.92 -15.34
CA GLU A 464 3.46 8.26 -15.46
C GLU A 464 3.76 7.79 -16.89
N LEU A 465 2.75 7.79 -17.77
CA LEU A 465 2.92 7.52 -19.18
C LEU A 465 3.42 8.73 -19.97
N GLN A 466 3.36 9.97 -19.46
CA GLN A 466 3.65 11.17 -20.26
C GLN A 466 5.17 11.47 -20.31
N PRO A 467 5.78 11.63 -21.52
CA PRO A 467 7.18 12.05 -21.64
C PRO A 467 7.33 13.53 -21.26
N GLY A 468 8.21 13.85 -20.31
CA GLY A 468 8.60 15.24 -20.01
C GLY A 468 8.17 15.83 -18.66
N ARG A 469 7.55 15.05 -17.77
CA ARG A 469 7.54 15.35 -16.33
C ARG A 469 8.38 14.29 -15.63
N GLN A 470 9.64 14.61 -15.34
CA GLN A 470 10.37 13.88 -14.31
C GLN A 470 9.57 14.03 -13.02
N VAL A 471 8.79 13.01 -12.66
CA VAL A 471 8.58 12.71 -11.25
C VAL A 471 9.98 12.43 -10.75
N GLY A 472 10.56 13.38 -10.02
CA GLY A 472 11.88 13.24 -9.45
C GLY A 472 11.88 12.04 -8.52
N GLU A 473 12.33 10.89 -9.02
CA GLU A 473 13.04 9.96 -8.16
C GLU A 473 14.31 10.72 -7.77
N THR A 474 14.31 11.36 -6.60
CA THR A 474 15.52 11.86 -5.96
C THR A 474 16.41 10.65 -5.66
N PHE A 475 17.22 10.28 -6.63
CA PHE A 475 18.41 9.48 -6.39
C PHE A 475 19.50 10.46 -5.95
N ASP A 476 19.73 10.56 -4.64
CA ASP A 476 20.86 11.32 -4.09
C ASP A 476 22.18 10.81 -4.70
N ASP A 477 22.83 11.66 -5.50
CA ASP A 477 24.12 11.43 -6.15
C ASP A 477 25.26 11.63 -5.14
N ASP A 478 25.64 10.55 -4.44
CA ASP A 478 27.03 10.17 -4.14
C ASP A 478 27.06 8.93 -3.23
N ALA A 479 26.10 8.79 -2.32
CA ALA A 479 25.91 7.58 -1.52
C ALA A 479 25.24 6.42 -2.31
N SER A 480 24.96 6.67 -3.59
CA SER A 480 24.20 5.81 -4.49
C SER A 480 25.06 4.92 -5.38
N MET A 481 26.37 5.12 -5.51
CA MET A 481 27.21 4.18 -6.28
C MET A 481 27.53 2.90 -5.51
N GLN A 482 27.83 3.01 -4.20
CA GLN A 482 27.99 1.84 -3.34
C GLN A 482 26.65 1.13 -3.12
N ARG A 483 25.57 1.89 -2.83
CA ARG A 483 24.20 1.32 -2.77
C ARG A 483 23.70 0.80 -4.11
N ARG A 484 24.02 1.39 -5.27
CA ARG A 484 23.71 0.81 -6.60
C ARG A 484 24.39 -0.53 -6.77
N ASN A 485 25.65 -0.69 -6.41
CA ASN A 485 26.32 -1.98 -6.51
C ASN A 485 25.72 -3.03 -5.56
N GLU A 486 25.18 -2.60 -4.42
CA GLU A 486 24.51 -3.46 -3.43
C GLU A 486 23.06 -3.81 -3.86
N LEU A 487 22.32 -2.86 -4.44
CA LEU A 487 20.97 -2.99 -5.02
C LEU A 487 20.95 -3.61 -6.43
N MET A 488 22.08 -3.63 -7.14
CA MET A 488 22.25 -4.39 -8.39
C MET A 488 22.66 -5.84 -8.10
N ARG A 489 23.25 -6.12 -6.92
CA ARG A 489 23.49 -7.48 -6.41
C ARG A 489 22.23 -8.09 -5.78
N ARG A 490 21.43 -7.28 -5.07
CA ARG A 490 20.14 -7.65 -4.51
C ARG A 490 19.04 -7.10 -5.41
N GLY A 491 18.55 -7.91 -6.36
CA GLY A 491 17.55 -7.49 -7.35
C GLY A 491 16.44 -6.62 -6.73
N ASP A 492 16.20 -5.45 -7.31
CA ASP A 492 15.08 -4.58 -6.92
C ASP A 492 13.77 -5.20 -7.42
N TRP A 493 13.17 -6.04 -6.57
CA TRP A 493 11.96 -6.83 -6.80
C TRP A 493 10.65 -6.00 -6.86
N GLY A 494 10.74 -4.72 -7.24
CA GLY A 494 9.63 -3.78 -7.20
C GLY A 494 9.25 -3.50 -5.74
N SER A 495 9.99 -2.61 -5.09
CA SER A 495 9.68 -2.23 -3.70
C SER A 495 8.21 -1.77 -3.60
N ARG A 496 7.45 -2.40 -2.70
CA ARG A 496 6.06 -2.03 -2.37
C ARG A 496 5.93 -0.66 -1.67
N ALA A 497 7.03 0.11 -1.55
CA ALA A 497 7.21 1.09 -0.49
C ALA A 497 7.57 2.51 -0.94
N LEU A 498 7.70 2.80 -2.23
CA LEU A 498 8.25 4.09 -2.68
C LEU A 498 7.38 4.76 -3.74
N ASP A 499 6.49 5.67 -3.32
CA ASP A 499 5.96 6.77 -4.14
C ASP A 499 5.67 8.01 -3.29
N ASN A 500 6.16 9.19 -3.72
CA ASN A 500 6.18 10.43 -2.93
C ASN A 500 4.86 11.22 -2.88
N MET A 501 3.73 10.69 -3.35
CA MET A 501 2.39 11.21 -3.08
C MET A 501 1.39 10.10 -3.42
N ILE A 502 0.60 9.65 -2.44
CA ILE A 502 -0.31 8.52 -2.61
C ILE A 502 -1.66 8.89 -2.00
N ILE A 503 -2.72 8.72 -2.78
CA ILE A 503 -4.09 8.64 -2.30
C ILE A 503 -4.41 7.16 -2.12
N ASN A 504 -4.86 6.78 -0.93
CA ASN A 504 -5.25 5.41 -0.61
C ASN A 504 -6.78 5.27 -0.63
N PRO A 505 -7.39 4.80 -1.73
CA PRO A 505 -8.82 4.52 -1.75
C PRO A 505 -9.12 3.13 -1.18
N SER A 506 -9.83 3.10 -0.05
CA SER A 506 -10.52 1.91 0.46
C SER A 506 -11.88 1.74 -0.24
N SER A 507 -11.90 1.30 -1.51
CA SER A 507 -12.95 0.45 -2.11
C SER A 507 -12.90 0.41 -3.64
N MET A 508 -13.22 -0.75 -4.20
CA MET A 508 -13.19 -1.09 -5.63
C MET A 508 -14.22 -0.32 -6.47
N GLY A 509 -13.81 0.10 -7.67
CA GLY A 509 -14.69 0.45 -8.78
C GLY A 509 -14.20 -0.20 -10.08
N ARG A 510 -15.13 -0.70 -10.90
CA ARG A 510 -14.86 -1.25 -12.24
C ARG A 510 -14.22 -0.19 -13.13
N TYR A 511 -13.11 -0.53 -13.78
CA TYR A 511 -12.63 0.24 -14.93
C TYR A 511 -13.64 0.07 -16.06
N GLY A 512 -14.18 1.20 -16.54
CA GLY A 512 -14.95 1.20 -17.78
C GLY A 512 -14.06 0.65 -18.90
N ARG A 513 -14.56 -0.33 -19.64
CA ARG A 513 -13.96 -0.73 -20.91
C ARG A 513 -13.95 0.49 -21.83
N TRP A 514 -12.78 0.84 -22.35
CA TRP A 514 -12.61 1.82 -23.41
C TRP A 514 -13.07 1.26 -24.75
#